data_AF-A0AA43HSX4-F1
#
_entry.id   AF-A0AA43HSX4-F1
#
_cell.length_a   1.000
_cell.length_b   1.000
_cell.length_c   1.000
_cell.angle_alpha   90.00
_cell.angle_beta   90.00
_cell.angle_gamma   90.00
#
_symmetry.space_group_name_H-M   'P 1'
#
loop_
_entity.id
_entity.type
_entity.pdbx_description
1 polymer ?
#
loop_
_entity_poly.entity_id
_entity_poly.type
_entity_poly.pdbx_seq_one_letter_code
_entity_poly.pdbx_strand_id
1 'polypeptide(L)' 'MKNLITYLFSNNKKAYSEIATQNGCGVLRVCALAHGKKAKRDHDYTVLQALVNRGIVSGYRMMV' A
#
# COMPACT_ATOMS: atom_id res chain seq x y z
N MET A 1 -0.09 -4.57 16.33
CA MET A 1 -0.34 -5.78 15.51
C MET A 1 -1.58 -5.65 14.59
N LYS A 2 -1.91 -4.44 14.07
CA LYS A 2 -3.13 -4.21 13.27
C LYS A 2 -3.00 -4.49 11.77
N ASN A 3 -1.79 -4.66 11.21
CA ASN A 3 -1.58 -4.74 9.75
C ASN A 3 -1.61 -6.16 9.16
N LEU A 4 -1.24 -7.17 9.95
CA LEU A 4 -1.18 -8.55 9.46
C LEU A 4 -2.58 -9.17 9.34
N ILE A 5 -3.45 -8.86 10.30
CA ILE A 5 -4.84 -9.34 10.34
C ILE A 5 -5.64 -8.75 9.18
N THR A 6 -5.58 -7.43 8.95
CA THR A 6 -6.23 -6.80 7.79
C THR A 6 -5.70 -7.30 6.45
N TYR A 7 -4.38 -7.56 6.35
CA TYR A 7 -3.82 -8.20 5.16
C TYR A 7 -4.44 -9.59 4.90
N LEU A 8 -4.52 -10.42 5.96
CA LEU A 8 -5.07 -11.77 5.89
C LEU A 8 -6.57 -11.82 5.57
N PHE A 9 -7.33 -10.75 5.80
CA PHE A 9 -8.75 -10.65 5.44
C PHE A 9 -9.02 -9.78 4.20
N SER A 10 -7.99 -9.18 3.61
CA SER A 10 -8.16 -8.39 2.39
C SER A 10 -8.36 -9.29 1.17
N ASN A 11 -9.29 -8.92 0.29
CA ASN A 11 -9.48 -9.59 -1.00
C ASN A 11 -8.36 -9.24 -2.01
N ASN A 12 -7.51 -8.26 -1.67
CA ASN A 12 -6.47 -7.68 -2.54
C ASN A 12 -5.07 -8.25 -2.29
N LYS A 13 -4.93 -9.39 -1.58
CA LYS A 13 -3.62 -9.98 -1.21
C LYS A 13 -2.65 -10.10 -2.39
N LYS A 14 -3.14 -10.62 -3.52
CA LYS A 14 -2.33 -10.80 -4.73
C LYS A 14 -1.80 -9.46 -5.24
N ALA A 15 -2.66 -8.43 -5.27
CA ALA A 15 -2.26 -7.11 -5.71
C ALA A 15 -1.24 -6.46 -4.75
N TYR A 16 -1.41 -6.62 -3.45
CA TYR A 16 -0.42 -6.14 -2.48
C TYR A 16 0.92 -6.85 -2.63
N SER A 17 0.93 -8.16 -2.89
CA SER A 17 2.16 -8.92 -3.13
C SER A 17 2.85 -8.46 -4.41
N GLU A 18 2.12 -8.25 -5.49
CA GLU A 18 2.71 -7.80 -6.76
C GLU A 18 3.26 -6.37 -6.65
N ILE A 19 2.52 -5.45 -6.02
CA ILE A 19 3.00 -4.08 -5.77
C ILE A 19 4.26 -4.12 -4.89
N ALA A 20 4.28 -4.98 -3.87
CA ALA A 20 5.41 -5.15 -2.98
C ALA A 20 6.66 -5.61 -3.74
N THR A 21 6.53 -6.63 -4.58
CA THR A 21 7.62 -7.12 -5.43
C THR A 21 8.09 -6.06 -6.43
N GLN A 22 7.17 -5.38 -7.12
CA GLN A 22 7.49 -4.33 -8.10
C GLN A 22 8.23 -3.14 -7.49
N ASN A 23 7.92 -2.80 -6.25
CA ASN A 23 8.52 -1.66 -5.55
C ASN A 23 9.65 -2.08 -4.59
N GLY A 24 10.04 -3.36 -4.54
CA GLY A 24 11.09 -3.85 -3.64
C GLY A 24 10.80 -3.61 -2.15
N CYS A 25 9.54 -3.77 -1.73
CA CYS A 25 9.11 -3.44 -0.38
C CYS A 25 8.34 -4.59 0.28
N GLY A 26 8.14 -4.51 1.61
CA GLY A 26 7.37 -5.52 2.33
C GLY A 26 5.86 -5.38 2.06
N VAL A 27 5.17 -6.50 1.84
CA VAL A 27 3.71 -6.55 1.64
C VAL A 27 2.94 -5.87 2.78
N LEU A 28 3.42 -6.02 4.01
CA LEU A 28 2.82 -5.36 5.19
C LEU A 28 2.90 -3.84 5.11
N ARG A 29 3.92 -3.30 4.44
CA ARG A 29 4.07 -1.86 4.22
C ARG A 29 3.05 -1.38 3.20
N VAL A 30 2.89 -2.09 2.07
CA VAL A 30 1.86 -1.81 1.06
C VAL A 30 0.47 -1.85 1.68
N CYS A 31 0.15 -2.90 2.44
CA CYS A 31 -1.13 -3.03 3.13
C CYS A 31 -1.33 -1.86 4.11
N ALA A 32 -0.33 -1.49 4.89
CA ALA A 32 -0.46 -0.37 5.81
C ALA A 32 -0.75 0.95 5.08
N LEU A 33 -0.09 1.21 3.95
CA LEU A 33 -0.32 2.39 3.13
C LEU A 33 -1.74 2.39 2.52
N ALA A 34 -2.22 1.25 2.04
CA ALA A 34 -3.58 1.09 1.53
C ALA A 34 -4.66 1.38 2.59
N HIS A 35 -4.36 1.10 3.86
CA HIS A 35 -5.24 1.37 4.99
C HIS A 35 -5.02 2.75 5.64
N GLY A 36 -4.33 3.68 4.96
CA GLY A 36 -4.22 5.08 5.38
C GLY A 36 -3.02 5.40 6.28
N LYS A 37 -2.02 4.51 6.38
CA LYS A 37 -0.74 4.88 7.01
C LYS A 37 -0.10 6.04 6.24
N LYS A 38 0.34 7.07 6.97
CA LYS A 38 1.04 8.21 6.38
C LYS A 38 2.33 7.77 5.67
N ALA A 39 2.48 8.18 4.41
CA ALA A 39 3.73 8.09 3.65
C ALA A 39 4.80 8.99 4.28
N LYS A 40 6.03 8.48 4.44
CA LYS A 40 7.13 9.23 5.06
C LYS A 40 8.31 9.47 4.12
N ARG A 41 8.36 8.78 2.98
CA ARG A 41 9.47 8.81 2.03
C ARG A 41 8.90 8.76 0.62
N ASP A 42 9.66 9.27 -0.35
CA ASP A 42 9.29 9.26 -1.78
C ASP A 42 8.84 7.88 -2.27
N HIS A 43 9.54 6.85 -1.81
CA HIS A 43 9.21 5.45 -2.09
C HIS A 43 7.80 5.04 -1.64
N ASP A 44 7.30 5.55 -0.52
CA ASP A 44 5.92 5.28 -0.07
C ASP A 44 4.89 5.90 -1.03
N TYR A 45 5.21 7.05 -1.64
CA TYR A 45 4.36 7.68 -2.64
C TYR A 45 4.34 6.88 -3.94
N THR A 46 5.46 6.26 -4.34
CA THR A 46 5.47 5.31 -5.47
C THR A 46 4.54 4.13 -5.23
N VAL A 47 4.55 3.57 -4.01
CA VAL A 47 3.65 2.49 -3.61
C VAL A 47 2.18 2.95 -3.60
N LEU A 48 1.90 4.15 -3.08
CA LEU A 48 0.56 4.73 -3.10
C LEU A 48 0.07 4.96 -4.53
N GLN A 49 0.92 5.44 -5.43
CA GLN A 49 0.59 5.60 -6.84
C GLN A 49 0.20 4.26 -7.48
N ALA A 50 0.96 3.19 -7.19
CA ALA A 50 0.63 1.85 -7.67
C ALA A 50 -0.71 1.34 -7.12
N LEU A 51 -1.03 1.64 -5.85
CA LEU A 51 -2.32 1.32 -5.24
C LEU A 51 -3.49 2.08 -5.90
N VAL A 52 -3.29 3.36 -6.24
CA VAL A 52 -4.27 4.18 -6.98
C VAL A 52 -4.50 3.63 -8.38
N ASN A 53 -3.43 3.30 -9.11
CA ASN A 53 -3.51 2.78 -10.48
C ASN A 53 -4.26 1.43 -10.55
N ARG A 54 -4.26 0.65 -9.47
CA ARG A 54 -5.03 -0.60 -9.36
C ARG A 54 -6.45 -0.42 -8.80
N GLY A 55 -6.86 0.81 -8.51
CA GLY A 55 -8.19 1.10 -7.95
C GLY A 55 -8.38 0.61 -6.51
N ILE A 56 -7.30 0.31 -5.78
CA ILE A 56 -7.38 -0.18 -4.40
C ILE A 56 -7.60 0.97 -3.43
N VAL A 57 -7.04 2.14 -3.73
CA VAL A 57 -7.28 3.39 -3.01
C VAL A 57 -7.67 4.49 -3.99
N SER A 58 -8.53 5.41 -3.57
CA SER A 58 -9.01 6.48 -4.44
C SER A 58 -7.98 7.59 -4.68
N GLY A 59 -6.97 7.70 -3.82
CA GLY A 59 -5.96 8.74 -3.89
C GLY A 59 -5.12 8.85 -2.62
N TYR A 60 -4.15 9.76 -2.61
CA TYR A 60 -3.38 10.12 -1.43
C TYR A 60 -3.23 11.64 -1.37
N ARG A 61 -3.18 12.19 -0.15
CA ARG A 61 -2.96 13.63 0.05
C ARG A 61 -1.47 13.90 0.19
N MET A 62 -0.90 14.62 -0.77
CA MET A 62 0.42 15.22 -0.64
C MET A 62 0.32 16.35 0.40
N MET A 63 1.02 16.22 1.52
CA MET A 63 1.26 17.36 2.40
C MET A 63 2.42 18.15 1.76
N VAL A 64 2.06 19.16 0.97
CA VAL A 64 2.96 20.22 0.51
C VAL A 64 3.23 21.16 1.68
#